data_AF-A0A0A2C9F5-F1
#
_entry.id   AF-A0A0A2C9F5-F1
#
_cell.length_a   1.000
_cell.length_b   1.000
_cell.length_c   1.000
_cell.angle_alpha   90.00
_cell.angle_beta   90.00
_cell.angle_gamma   90.00
#
_symmetry.space_group_name_H-M   'P 1'
#
loop_
_entity.id
_entity.type
_entity.pdbx_description
1 polymer ?
#
loop_
_entity_poly.entity_id
_entity_poly.type
_entity_poly.pdbx_seq_one_letter_code
_entity_poly.pdbx_strand_id
1 'polypeptide(L)'
;MSREQTSKQDQISIFGEIAKGCRTDHQKIEFFDSSKEAFFTNSNESTSSVNEDIPKDLDDGFYVYANMKKLSETELKELKSLPWKEYPENLKIFLFDFCILNGDAYSKYFPNSK
;
A
#
# COMPACT_ATOMS: atom_id res chain seq x y z
N MET A 1 1.98 8.09 -27.17
CA MET A 1 1.66 7.73 -25.77
C MET A 1 1.57 6.22 -25.71
N SER A 2 2.47 5.59 -24.96
CA SER A 2 2.67 4.14 -24.96
C SER A 2 1.50 3.44 -24.29
N ARG A 3 1.04 2.32 -24.88
CA ARG A 3 -0.10 1.51 -24.41
C ARG A 3 0.02 1.07 -22.94
N GLU A 4 1.23 1.06 -22.39
CA GLU A 4 1.52 0.71 -20.98
C GLU A 4 1.07 1.78 -19.97
N GLN A 5 1.07 3.07 -20.34
CA GLN A 5 0.66 4.15 -19.44
C GLN A 5 -0.86 4.16 -19.20
N THR A 6 -1.65 3.75 -20.20
CA THR A 6 -3.10 3.61 -20.09
C THR A 6 -3.47 2.49 -19.11
N SER A 7 -2.76 1.35 -19.17
CA SER A 7 -3.00 0.18 -18.31
C SER A 7 -2.83 0.48 -16.81
N LYS A 8 -1.76 1.20 -16.42
CA LYS A 8 -1.51 1.54 -15.00
C LYS A 8 -2.56 2.49 -14.44
N GLN A 9 -2.98 3.48 -15.23
CA GLN A 9 -4.00 4.44 -14.77
C GLN A 9 -5.38 3.80 -14.62
N ASP A 10 -5.71 2.83 -15.48
CA ASP A 10 -6.93 2.03 -15.39
C ASP A 10 -6.88 1.10 -14.16
N GLN A 11 -5.74 0.46 -13.88
CA GLN A 11 -5.57 -0.36 -12.67
C GLN A 11 -5.72 0.46 -11.37
N ILE A 12 -5.07 1.62 -11.28
CA ILE A 12 -5.25 2.54 -10.13
C ILE A 12 -6.72 2.95 -10.00
N SER A 13 -7.44 3.11 -11.11
CA SER A 13 -8.88 3.40 -11.07
C SER A 13 -9.70 2.24 -10.50
N ILE A 14 -9.42 1.01 -10.94
CA ILE A 14 -10.09 -0.19 -10.45
C ILE A 14 -9.84 -0.37 -8.95
N PHE A 15 -8.58 -0.27 -8.51
CA PHE A 15 -8.23 -0.38 -7.09
C PHE A 15 -8.85 0.73 -6.25
N GLY A 16 -8.88 1.97 -6.75
CA GLY A 16 -9.53 3.09 -6.07
C GLY A 16 -11.03 2.89 -5.86
N GLU A 17 -11.74 2.38 -6.86
CA GLU A 17 -13.18 2.07 -6.74
C GLU A 17 -13.45 0.91 -5.79
N ILE A 18 -12.63 -0.15 -5.82
CA ILE A 18 -12.75 -1.27 -4.87
C ILE A 18 -12.49 -0.78 -3.45
N ALA A 19 -11.43 0.01 -3.24
CA ALA A 19 -11.04 0.53 -1.93
C ALA A 19 -12.11 1.44 -1.30
N LYS A 20 -12.89 2.20 -2.10
CA LYS A 20 -14.06 2.94 -1.61
C LYS A 20 -15.11 2.06 -0.95
N GLY A 21 -15.21 0.80 -1.38
CA GLY A 21 -16.12 -0.19 -0.83
C GLY A 21 -15.66 -0.79 0.50
N CYS A 22 -14.38 -0.69 0.84
CA CYS A 22 -13.79 -1.28 2.05
C CYS A 22 -14.08 -0.40 3.26
N ARG A 23 -15.18 -0.68 3.97
CA ARG A 23 -15.63 0.08 5.15
C ARG A 23 -15.28 -0.57 6.47
N THR A 24 -15.02 -1.87 6.48
CA THR A 24 -14.67 -2.61 7.70
C THR A 24 -13.20 -3.02 7.70
N ASP A 25 -12.63 -3.23 8.88
CA ASP A 25 -11.25 -3.69 9.05
C ASP A 25 -10.98 -5.00 8.29
N HIS A 26 -11.95 -5.93 8.32
CA HIS A 26 -11.85 -7.17 7.57
C HIS A 26 -11.73 -6.93 6.05
N GLN A 27 -12.55 -6.04 5.48
CA GLN A 27 -12.48 -5.71 4.06
C GLN A 27 -11.18 -5.01 3.67
N LYS A 28 -10.61 -4.19 4.57
CA LYS A 28 -9.31 -3.55 4.36
C LYS A 28 -8.19 -4.60 4.34
N ILE A 29 -8.23 -5.57 5.26
CA ILE A 29 -7.27 -6.69 5.30
C ILE A 29 -7.39 -7.57 4.06
N GLU A 30 -8.61 -7.94 3.65
CA GLU A 30 -8.83 -8.73 2.43
C GLU A 30 -8.31 -7.98 1.20
N PHE A 31 -8.59 -6.68 1.09
CA PHE A 31 -8.04 -5.86 0.02
C PHE A 31 -6.51 -5.88 0.04
N PHE A 32 -5.90 -5.67 1.20
CA PHE A 32 -4.45 -5.69 1.37
C PHE A 32 -3.85 -7.02 0.90
N ASP A 33 -4.44 -8.15 1.30
CA ASP A 33 -3.93 -9.49 0.99
C ASP A 33 -4.13 -9.89 -0.48
N SER A 34 -5.21 -9.41 -1.11
CA SER A 34 -5.55 -9.74 -2.50
C SER A 34 -5.03 -8.75 -3.53
N SER A 35 -4.73 -7.51 -3.14
CA SER A 35 -4.40 -6.40 -4.05
C SER A 35 -3.04 -5.79 -3.73
N LYS A 36 -1.99 -6.61 -3.57
CA LYS A 36 -0.61 -6.13 -3.33
C LYS A 36 -0.21 -5.05 -4.33
N GLU A 37 -0.53 -5.23 -5.60
CA GLU A 37 -0.20 -4.28 -6.69
C GLU A 37 -0.75 -2.87 -6.45
N ALA A 38 -1.86 -2.73 -5.72
CA ALA A 38 -2.44 -1.43 -5.39
C ALA A 38 -1.49 -0.56 -4.55
N PHE A 39 -0.55 -1.17 -3.83
CA PHE A 39 0.44 -0.48 -2.99
C PHE A 39 1.73 -0.15 -3.77
N PHE A 40 1.89 -0.65 -4.99
CA PHE A 40 3.09 -0.48 -5.84
C PHE A 40 2.84 0.42 -7.04
N THR A 41 2.25 1.59 -6.81
CA THR A 41 1.80 2.53 -7.86
C THR A 41 2.94 3.18 -8.65
N ASN A 42 4.12 3.36 -8.03
CA ASN A 42 5.28 4.04 -8.61
C ASN A 42 6.37 3.10 -9.16
N SER A 43 6.18 1.78 -9.13
CA SER A 43 7.23 0.87 -9.61
C SER A 43 7.26 0.89 -11.14
N ASN A 44 8.26 1.57 -11.70
CA ASN A 44 8.48 1.68 -13.14
C ASN A 44 9.28 0.50 -13.72
N GLU A 45 9.77 -0.43 -12.92
CA GLU A 45 10.71 -1.44 -13.41
C GLU A 45 10.23 -2.87 -13.14
N SER A 46 10.00 -3.56 -14.25
CA SER A 46 10.02 -5.00 -14.38
C SER A 46 11.45 -5.50 -14.18
N THR A 47 11.96 -5.60 -12.95
CA THR A 47 13.25 -6.27 -12.72
C THR A 47 13.26 -7.13 -11.48
N SER A 48 13.48 -8.42 -11.71
CA SER A 48 13.89 -9.43 -10.74
C SER A 48 15.18 -9.00 -10.02
N SER A 49 15.09 -8.66 -8.73
CA SER A 49 16.21 -8.79 -7.79
C SER A 49 15.69 -8.79 -6.36
N VAL A 50 16.42 -9.53 -5.51
CA VAL A 50 16.03 -10.03 -4.17
C VAL A 50 16.00 -8.95 -3.08
N ASN A 51 15.82 -7.69 -3.46
CA ASN A 51 15.46 -6.58 -2.58
C ASN A 51 14.43 -5.74 -3.34
N GLU A 52 13.14 -6.10 -3.19
CA GLU A 52 12.03 -5.38 -3.81
C GLU A 52 12.15 -3.88 -3.49
N ASP A 53 12.26 -3.03 -4.51
CA ASP A 53 12.12 -1.58 -4.38
C ASP A 53 10.72 -1.28 -3.81
N ILE A 54 10.64 -1.20 -2.47
CA ILE A 54 9.43 -0.80 -1.77
C ILE A 54 9.14 0.65 -2.20
N PRO A 55 7.97 0.95 -2.78
CA PRO A 55 7.57 2.30 -3.13
C PRO A 55 7.70 3.20 -1.91
N LYS A 56 8.17 4.43 -2.12
CA LYS A 56 8.40 5.39 -1.05
C LYS A 56 7.17 5.57 -0.14
N ASP A 57 5.96 5.61 -0.71
CA ASP A 57 4.72 5.76 0.07
C ASP A 57 4.50 4.60 1.04
N LEU A 58 4.81 3.38 0.59
CA LEU A 58 4.71 2.18 1.41
C LEU A 58 5.81 2.17 2.48
N ASP A 59 7.04 2.53 2.12
CA ASP A 59 8.17 2.63 3.04
C ASP A 59 7.95 3.69 4.14
N ASP A 60 7.46 4.87 3.77
CA ASP A 60 7.07 5.95 4.68
C ASP A 60 5.95 5.47 5.61
N GLY A 61 4.98 4.70 5.11
CA GLY A 61 3.95 4.04 5.92
C GLY A 61 4.53 3.14 7.01
N PHE A 62 5.54 2.32 6.70
CA PHE A 62 6.22 1.51 7.71
C PHE A 62 6.91 2.37 8.78
N TYR A 63 7.58 3.45 8.39
CA TYR A 63 8.25 4.35 9.34
C TYR A 63 7.27 5.09 10.24
N VAL A 64 6.16 5.58 9.70
CA VAL A 64 5.11 6.24 10.50
C VAL A 64 4.50 5.25 11.48
N TYR A 65 4.16 4.04 11.04
CA TYR A 65 3.62 3.00 11.92
C TYR A 65 4.61 2.63 13.04
N ALA A 66 5.89 2.46 12.70
CA ALA A 66 6.94 2.17 13.66
C ALA A 66 7.06 3.27 14.73
N ASN A 67 7.06 4.53 14.32
CA ASN A 67 7.08 5.65 15.27
C ASN A 67 5.82 5.69 16.15
N MET A 68 4.63 5.45 15.60
CA MET A 68 3.38 5.41 16.36
C MET A 68 3.37 4.29 17.40
N LYS A 69 3.95 3.13 17.05
CA LYS A 69 4.06 1.97 17.94
C LYS A 69 5.33 1.97 18.80
N LYS A 70 6.21 2.96 18.63
CA LYS A 70 7.54 3.05 19.25
C LYS A 70 8.40 1.80 19.04
N LEU A 71 8.35 1.24 17.83
CA LEU A 71 9.18 0.11 17.44
C LEU A 71 10.63 0.55 17.33
N SER A 72 11.53 -0.31 17.78
CA SER A 72 12.96 -0.19 17.52
C SER A 72 13.28 -0.41 16.03
N GLU A 73 14.47 0.01 15.62
CA GLU A 73 14.95 -0.25 14.25
C GLU A 73 15.03 -1.75 13.93
N THR A 74 15.32 -2.59 14.94
CA THR A 74 15.33 -4.05 14.80
C THR A 74 13.92 -4.58 14.54
N GLU A 75 12.95 -4.18 15.34
CA GLU A 75 11.54 -4.59 15.17
C GLU A 75 10.98 -4.11 13.83
N LEU A 76 11.35 -2.91 13.38
CA LEU A 76 10.98 -2.42 12.05
C LEU A 76 11.58 -3.28 10.93
N LYS A 77 12.84 -3.69 11.06
CA LYS A 77 13.50 -4.57 10.08
C LYS A 77 12.85 -5.95 10.04
N GLU A 78 12.55 -6.52 11.20
CA GLU A 78 11.82 -7.79 11.30
C GLU A 78 10.44 -7.67 10.65
N LEU A 79 9.72 -6.57 10.94
CA LEU A 79 8.41 -6.29 10.35
C LEU A 79 8.48 -6.18 8.83
N LYS A 80 9.49 -5.48 8.27
CA LYS A 80 9.69 -5.38 6.82
C LYS A 80 10.13 -6.70 6.18
N SER A 81 10.77 -7.59 6.95
CA SER A 81 11.19 -8.91 6.48
C SER A 81 10.07 -9.94 6.44
N LEU A 82 8.91 -9.67 7.06
CA LEU A 82 7.77 -10.59 7.00
C LEU A 82 7.21 -10.67 5.57
N PRO A 83 6.76 -11.85 5.12
CA PRO A 83 5.99 -11.98 3.89
C PRO A 83 4.74 -11.11 3.93
N TRP A 84 4.35 -10.56 2.78
CA TRP A 84 3.21 -9.63 2.64
C TRP A 84 1.94 -10.07 3.39
N LYS A 85 1.57 -11.35 3.27
CA LYS A 85 0.36 -11.91 3.90
C LYS A 85 0.50 -12.13 5.41
N GLU A 86 1.72 -12.19 5.92
CA GLU A 86 2.01 -12.42 7.34
C GLU A 86 2.14 -11.12 8.14
N TYR A 87 1.96 -9.96 7.51
CA TYR A 87 1.91 -8.71 8.23
C TYR A 87 0.80 -8.70 9.30
N PRO A 88 1.04 -8.08 10.46
CA PRO A 88 0.00 -7.94 11.47
C PRO A 88 -1.23 -7.20 10.92
N GLU A 89 -2.43 -7.64 11.27
CA GLU A 89 -3.70 -7.03 10.81
C GLU A 89 -3.75 -5.52 11.02
N ASN A 90 -3.29 -5.05 12.19
CA ASN A 90 -3.21 -3.62 12.50
C ASN A 90 -2.30 -2.84 11.54
N LEU A 91 -1.21 -3.46 11.08
CA LEU A 91 -0.34 -2.86 10.08
C LEU A 91 -1.02 -2.85 8.71
N LYS A 92 -1.67 -3.94 8.32
CA LYS A 92 -2.41 -4.02 7.03
C LYS A 92 -3.47 -2.93 6.93
N ILE A 93 -4.27 -2.76 7.98
CA ILE A 93 -5.29 -1.70 8.07
C ILE A 93 -4.64 -0.31 7.99
N PHE A 94 -3.57 -0.10 8.76
CA PHE A 94 -2.85 1.18 8.76
C PHE A 94 -2.30 1.53 7.37
N LEU A 95 -1.65 0.57 6.70
CA LEU A 95 -1.07 0.78 5.37
C LEU A 95 -2.15 1.00 4.32
N PHE A 96 -3.29 0.34 4.42
CA PHE A 96 -4.45 0.62 3.57
C PHE A 96 -4.90 2.08 3.73
N ASP A 97 -5.09 2.54 4.97
CA ASP A 97 -5.52 3.91 5.22
C ASP A 97 -4.46 4.93 4.77
N PHE A 98 -3.17 4.64 5.01
CA PHE A 98 -2.07 5.53 4.65
C PHE A 98 -1.83 5.60 3.14
N CYS A 99 -1.68 4.45 2.48
CA CYS A 99 -1.26 4.38 1.07
C CYS A 99 -2.43 4.47 0.09
N ILE A 100 -3.63 4.01 0.48
CA ILE A 100 -4.79 3.94 -0.41
C ILE A 100 -5.76 5.08 -0.13
N LEU A 101 -6.24 5.23 1.11
CA LEU A 101 -7.24 6.27 1.40
C LEU A 101 -6.63 7.68 1.44
N ASN A 102 -5.43 7.80 1.99
CA ASN A 102 -4.72 9.07 2.16
C ASN A 102 -3.53 9.24 1.21
N GLY A 103 -3.24 8.24 0.38
CA GLY A 103 -2.09 8.27 -0.52
C GLY A 103 -2.34 9.15 -1.74
N ASP A 104 -1.30 9.85 -2.18
CA ASP A 104 -1.38 10.80 -3.30
C ASP A 104 -1.88 10.13 -4.60
N ALA A 105 -1.47 8.88 -4.84
CA ALA A 105 -1.87 8.09 -6.02
C ALA A 105 -3.39 7.90 -6.14
N TYR A 106 -4.11 7.90 -5.02
CA TYR A 106 -5.55 7.65 -4.94
C TYR A 106 -6.36 8.86 -4.49
N SER A 107 -5.71 9.98 -4.18
CA SER A 107 -6.33 11.23 -3.71
C SER A 107 -7.55 11.66 -4.52
N LYS A 108 -7.55 11.47 -5.84
CA LYS A 108 -8.70 11.77 -6.73
C LYS A 108 -9.95 10.91 -6.49
N TYR A 109 -9.81 9.72 -5.89
CA TYR A 109 -10.92 8.84 -5.54
C TYR A 109 -11.47 9.16 -4.15
N PHE A 110 -10.68 9.82 -3.30
CA PHE A 110 -11.06 10.17 -1.93
C PHE A 110 -11.00 11.69 -1.69
N PRO A 111 -11.79 12.50 -2.44
CA PRO A 111 -11.70 13.96 -2.39
C PRO A 111 -12.07 14.59 -1.03
N ASN A 112 -12.67 13.82 -0.12
CA ASN A 112 -13.15 14.27 1.18
C ASN A 112 -12.45 13.60 2.38
N SER A 113 -11.33 12.88 2.21
CA SER A 113 -10.63 12.23 3.34
C SER A 113 -9.75 13.16 4.21
N LYS A 114 -9.93 14.49 4.11
CA LYS A 114 -9.19 15.47 4.94
C LYS A 114 -9.96 15.89 6.18
#